data_AF-A0A7C5AQI4-F1
#
_entry.id   AF-A0A7C5AQI4-F1
#
_cell.length_a   1.000
_cell.length_b   1.000
_cell.length_c   1.000
_cell.angle_alpha   90.00
_cell.angle_beta   90.00
_cell.angle_gamma   90.00
#
_symmetry.space_group_name_H-M   'P 1'
#
loop_
_entity.id
_entity.type
_entity.pdbx_description
1 polymer ?
#
loop_
_entity_poly.entity_id
_entity_poly.type
_entity_poly.pdbx_seq_one_letter_code
_entity_poly.pdbx_strand_id
1 'polypeptide(L)'
;MSWFHPQFAVWLPMPALLLDVGFLLLAVVLFWYARILGRLLAMVQRPPLDAWVRIAGWILILTFSLPHYYVSAVIYPHFLNEAAALGHPDILPQLWVCRTISFFGMMVAAILAFVPGFLYYRWTSE
;
A
#
# COMPACT_ATOMS: atom_id res chain seq x y z
N MET A 1 -1.33 22.37 20.31
CA MET A 1 -2.10 22.40 19.05
C MET A 1 -2.46 20.97 18.69
N SER A 2 -3.75 20.63 18.61
CA SER A 2 -4.18 19.33 18.08
C SER A 2 -3.99 19.37 16.57
N TRP A 3 -3.05 18.60 16.04
CA TRP A 3 -2.72 18.54 14.61
C TRP A 3 -3.81 17.85 13.77
N PHE A 4 -4.76 17.19 14.42
CA PHE A 4 -5.91 16.56 13.78
C PHE A 4 -7.19 17.33 14.10
N HIS A 5 -7.85 17.81 13.04
CA HIS A 5 -9.11 18.53 13.12
C HIS A 5 -10.20 17.73 12.38
N PRO A 6 -10.97 16.87 13.09
CA PRO A 6 -11.93 15.99 12.45
C PRO A 6 -13.03 16.74 11.70
N GLN A 7 -13.27 18.02 12.02
CA GLN A 7 -14.22 18.88 11.32
C GLN A 7 -13.87 19.13 9.84
N PHE A 8 -12.61 18.96 9.46
CA PHE A 8 -12.15 19.17 8.08
C PHE A 8 -11.91 17.85 7.34
N ALA A 9 -12.06 16.70 8.00
CA ALA A 9 -11.84 15.41 7.38
C ALA A 9 -13.05 15.00 6.52
N VAL A 10 -12.77 14.46 5.34
CA VAL A 10 -13.78 13.82 4.48
C VAL A 10 -13.61 12.32 4.64
N TRP A 11 -14.49 11.70 5.43
CA TRP A 11 -14.43 10.27 5.76
C TRP A 11 -14.74 9.33 4.58
N LEU A 12 -15.39 9.86 3.55
CA LEU A 12 -15.69 9.14 2.30
C LEU A 12 -15.08 9.91 1.12
N PRO A 13 -13.73 9.93 1.00
CA PRO A 13 -13.07 10.68 -0.06
C PRO A 13 -13.19 9.92 -1.39
N MET A 14 -14.27 10.15 -2.11
CA MET A 14 -14.42 9.69 -3.51
C MET A 14 -13.73 10.69 -4.44
N PRO A 15 -12.91 10.25 -5.42
CA PRO A 15 -12.74 8.87 -5.90
C PRO A 15 -11.60 8.08 -5.24
N ALA A 16 -10.81 8.68 -4.34
CA ALA A 16 -9.62 8.05 -3.74
C ALA A 16 -9.91 6.69 -3.08
N LEU A 17 -11.06 6.56 -2.44
CA LEU A 17 -11.49 5.31 -1.79
C LEU A 17 -11.62 4.14 -2.77
N LEU A 18 -11.97 4.38 -4.04
CA LEU A 18 -12.01 3.32 -5.06
C LEU A 18 -10.61 2.74 -5.33
N LEU A 19 -9.59 3.60 -5.33
CA LEU A 19 -8.20 3.17 -5.51
C LEU A 19 -7.73 2.33 -4.31
N ASP A 20 -8.04 2.77 -3.09
CA ASP A 20 -7.71 2.02 -1.87
C ASP A 20 -8.36 0.63 -1.88
N VAL A 21 -9.65 0.55 -2.25
CA VAL A 21 -10.35 -0.74 -2.39
C VAL A 21 -9.68 -1.61 -3.45
N GLY A 22 -9.28 -1.04 -4.59
CA GLY A 22 -8.52 -1.76 -5.62
C GLY A 22 -7.21 -2.35 -5.10
N PHE A 23 -6.45 -1.58 -4.32
CA PHE A 23 -5.18 -2.05 -3.72
C PHE A 23 -5.40 -3.07 -2.60
N LEU A 24 -6.48 -2.95 -1.81
CA LEU A 24 -6.85 -3.97 -0.83
C LEU A 24 -7.22 -5.29 -1.52
N LEU A 25 -7.99 -5.24 -2.62
CA LEU A 25 -8.28 -6.43 -3.43
C LEU A 25 -7.00 -7.03 -4.02
N LEU A 26 -6.08 -6.20 -4.52
CA LEU A 26 -4.77 -6.65 -4.98
C LEU A 26 -3.99 -7.35 -3.87
N ALA A 27 -3.98 -6.82 -2.65
CA ALA A 27 -3.34 -7.46 -1.50
C ALA A 27 -3.98 -8.83 -1.20
N VAL A 28 -5.30 -8.93 -1.21
CA VAL A 28 -6.03 -10.22 -1.04
C VAL A 28 -5.62 -11.22 -2.12
N VAL A 29 -5.53 -10.79 -3.38
CA VAL A 29 -5.06 -11.62 -4.48
C VAL A 29 -3.61 -12.07 -4.26
N LEU A 30 -2.72 -11.21 -3.76
CA LEU A 30 -1.35 -11.59 -3.42
C LEU A 30 -1.30 -12.64 -2.31
N PHE A 31 -2.13 -12.54 -1.27
CA PHE A 31 -2.22 -13.59 -0.24
C PHE A 31 -2.70 -14.92 -0.82
N TRP A 32 -3.68 -14.87 -1.72
CA TRP A 32 -4.17 -16.08 -2.38
C TRP A 32 -3.10 -16.69 -3.29
N TYR A 33 -2.42 -15.86 -4.08
CA TYR A 33 -1.30 -16.26 -4.93
C TYR A 33 -0.16 -16.86 -4.09
N ALA A 34 0.22 -16.25 -2.98
CA ALA A 34 1.22 -16.78 -2.07
C ALA A 34 0.84 -18.19 -1.59
N ARG A 35 -0.43 -18.40 -1.20
CA ARG A 35 -0.91 -19.72 -0.78
C ARG A 35 -0.79 -20.77 -1.89
N ILE A 36 -1.09 -20.40 -3.14
CA ILE A 36 -0.95 -21.31 -4.28
C ILE A 36 0.53 -21.60 -4.55
N LEU A 37 1.37 -20.56 -4.62
CA LEU A 37 2.80 -20.69 -4.85
C LEU A 37 3.47 -21.55 -3.78
N GLY A 38 3.12 -21.37 -2.50
CA GLY A 38 3.65 -22.17 -1.40
C GLY A 38 3.33 -23.66 -1.54
N ARG A 39 2.12 -23.99 -2.01
CA ARG A 39 1.74 -25.39 -2.29
C ARG A 39 2.56 -25.97 -3.46
N LEU A 40 2.77 -25.19 -4.52
CA LEU A 40 3.56 -25.62 -5.67
C LEU A 40 5.05 -25.81 -5.30
N LEU A 41 5.63 -24.88 -4.55
CA LEU A 41 7.02 -24.97 -4.10
C LEU A 41 7.25 -26.16 -3.16
N ALA A 42 6.28 -26.46 -2.28
CA ALA A 42 6.34 -27.64 -1.43
C ALA A 42 6.35 -28.94 -2.25
N MET A 43 5.62 -29.01 -3.35
CA MET A 43 5.63 -30.17 -4.26
C MET A 43 6.99 -30.37 -4.93
N VAL A 44 7.68 -29.28 -5.28
CA VAL A 44 9.01 -29.31 -5.95
C VAL A 44 10.17 -29.29 -4.93
N GLN A 45 9.88 -29.39 -3.63
CA GLN A 45 10.87 -29.34 -2.54
C GLN A 45 11.79 -28.09 -2.59
N ARG A 46 11.24 -26.95 -3.03
CA ARG A 46 11.95 -25.67 -3.14
C ARG A 46 11.70 -24.80 -1.90
N PRO A 47 12.57 -23.80 -1.62
CA PRO A 47 12.40 -22.94 -0.45
C PRO A 47 11.06 -22.18 -0.46
N PRO A 48 10.52 -21.82 0.73
CA PRO A 48 9.20 -21.21 0.86
C PRO A 48 9.22 -19.73 0.47
N LEU A 49 9.16 -19.44 -0.83
CA LEU A 49 9.09 -18.08 -1.35
C LEU A 49 7.69 -17.45 -1.18
N ASP A 50 6.69 -18.20 -0.74
CA ASP A 50 5.35 -17.66 -0.49
C ASP A 50 5.34 -16.61 0.64
N ALA A 51 6.21 -16.77 1.65
CA ALA A 51 6.35 -15.81 2.73
C ALA A 51 6.67 -14.40 2.20
N TRP A 52 7.48 -14.29 1.14
CA TRP A 52 7.88 -13.02 0.54
C TRP A 52 6.69 -12.31 -0.11
N VAL A 53 5.86 -13.07 -0.84
CA VAL A 53 4.63 -12.56 -1.46
C VAL A 53 3.61 -12.12 -0.40
N ARG A 54 3.49 -12.85 0.72
CA ARG A 54 2.62 -12.44 1.83
C ARG A 54 3.09 -11.13 2.46
N ILE A 55 4.40 -10.98 2.66
CA ILE A 55 4.99 -9.73 3.17
C ILE A 55 4.71 -8.58 2.19
N ALA A 56 4.82 -8.82 0.87
CA ALA A 56 4.47 -7.82 -0.14
C ALA A 56 3.02 -7.33 0.00
N GLY A 57 2.06 -8.24 0.22
CA GLY A 57 0.67 -7.88 0.46
C GLY A 57 0.48 -6.99 1.70
N TRP A 58 1.14 -7.32 2.81
CA TRP A 58 1.11 -6.48 4.02
C TRP A 58 1.73 -5.11 3.81
N ILE A 59 2.88 -5.03 3.13
CA ILE A 59 3.53 -3.75 2.82
C ILE A 59 2.58 -2.89 1.99
N LEU A 60 1.91 -3.45 0.98
CA LEU A 60 0.97 -2.73 0.13
C LEU A 60 -0.21 -2.15 0.92
N ILE A 61 -0.71 -2.85 1.95
CA ILE A 61 -1.74 -2.31 2.85
C ILE A 61 -1.16 -1.19 3.72
N LEU A 62 -0.06 -1.45 4.41
CA LEU A 62 0.47 -0.58 5.46
C LEU A 62 1.12 0.70 4.94
N THR A 63 1.79 0.62 3.80
CA THR A 63 2.60 1.72 3.25
C THR A 63 1.92 2.46 2.11
N PHE A 64 1.02 1.81 1.37
CA PHE A 64 0.26 2.47 0.30
C PHE A 64 -1.16 2.80 0.75
N SER A 65 -1.97 1.80 1.08
CA SER A 65 -3.42 2.00 1.29
C SER A 65 -3.69 2.91 2.50
N LEU A 66 -3.04 2.69 3.63
CA LEU A 66 -3.23 3.52 4.83
C LEU A 66 -2.76 4.98 4.63
N PRO A 67 -1.53 5.26 4.15
CA PRO A 67 -1.09 6.63 3.95
C PRO A 67 -1.86 7.33 2.82
N HIS A 68 -2.23 6.62 1.76
CA HIS A 68 -3.05 7.17 0.68
C HIS A 68 -4.45 7.58 1.17
N TYR A 69 -5.10 6.71 1.95
CA TYR A 69 -6.38 7.02 2.58
C TYR A 69 -6.25 8.23 3.51
N TYR A 70 -5.22 8.27 4.36
CA TYR A 70 -4.97 9.39 5.26
C TYR A 70 -4.77 10.72 4.50
N VAL A 71 -3.94 10.70 3.45
CA VAL A 71 -3.74 11.89 2.59
C VAL A 71 -5.07 12.33 1.98
N SER A 72 -5.89 11.39 1.52
CA SER A 72 -7.14 11.70 0.81
C SER A 72 -8.27 12.16 1.74
N ALA A 73 -8.37 11.57 2.93
CA ALA A 73 -9.42 11.87 3.90
C ALA A 73 -9.08 13.07 4.78
N VAL A 74 -7.80 13.32 5.05
CA VAL A 74 -7.35 14.34 6.01
C VAL A 74 -6.59 15.45 5.30
N ILE A 75 -5.52 15.14 4.57
CA ILE A 75 -4.62 16.18 4.03
C ILE A 75 -5.25 16.97 2.87
N TYR A 76 -5.81 16.31 1.86
CA TYR A 76 -6.38 16.99 0.69
C TYR A 76 -7.54 17.93 1.01
N PRO A 77 -8.48 17.58 1.90
CA PRO A 77 -9.52 18.52 2.33
C PRO A 77 -8.99 19.82 2.95
N HIS A 78 -7.82 19.81 3.59
CA HIS A 78 -7.22 21.04 4.14
C HIS A 78 -6.75 22.00 3.05
N PHE A 79 -6.36 21.51 1.88
CA PHE A 79 -6.00 22.37 0.73
C PHE A 79 -7.23 22.96 0.03
N LEU A 80 -8.40 22.36 0.20
CA LEU A 80 -9.66 22.83 -0.39
C LEU A 80 -10.37 23.88 0.48
N ASN A 81 -9.86 24.15 1.69
CA ASN A 81 -10.42 25.14 2.61
C ASN A 81 -9.33 26.15 3.02
N GLU A 82 -9.38 27.36 2.46
CA GLU A 82 -8.38 28.41 2.68
C GLU A 82 -8.21 28.76 4.18
N ALA A 83 -9.28 28.71 4.97
CA ALA A 83 -9.23 28.96 6.41
C ALA A 83 -8.47 27.86 7.19
N ALA A 84 -8.50 26.61 6.70
CA ALA A 84 -7.73 25.50 7.25
C ALA A 84 -6.28 25.51 6.75
N ALA A 85 -6.04 25.94 5.51
CA ALA A 85 -4.70 26.03 4.93
C ALA A 85 -3.81 27.10 5.59
N LEU A 86 -4.38 28.25 5.97
CA LEU A 86 -3.64 29.38 6.55
C LEU A 86 -3.12 29.12 7.98
N GLY A 87 -3.67 28.14 8.70
CA GLY A 87 -3.36 27.87 10.12
C GLY A 87 -2.27 26.82 10.37
N HIS A 88 -1.80 26.11 9.34
CA HIS A 88 -1.05 24.85 9.53
C HIS A 88 0.13 24.69 8.55
N PRO A 89 1.32 25.24 8.85
CA PRO A 89 2.50 25.16 7.97
C PRO A 89 3.04 23.73 7.77
N ASP A 90 2.68 22.78 8.65
CA ASP A 90 3.22 21.41 8.65
C ASP A 90 2.51 20.44 7.68
N ILE A 91 1.42 20.85 7.02
CA ILE A 91 0.61 19.98 6.15
C ILE A 91 1.38 19.53 4.90
N LEU A 92 2.18 20.43 4.30
CA LEU A 92 3.00 20.11 3.12
C LEU A 92 4.09 19.08 3.42
N PRO A 93 4.91 19.23 4.48
CA PRO A 93 5.84 18.18 4.92
C PRO A 93 5.16 16.83 5.15
N GLN A 94 3.99 16.80 5.80
CA GLN A 94 3.26 15.55 6.05
C GLN A 94 2.82 14.86 4.74
N LEU A 95 2.34 15.64 3.76
CA LEU A 95 2.01 15.12 2.44
C LEU A 95 3.23 14.42 1.80
N TRP A 96 4.39 15.07 1.82
CA TRP A 96 5.62 14.53 1.26
C TRP A 96 6.07 13.25 1.96
N VAL A 97 5.98 13.20 3.29
CA VAL A 97 6.30 11.99 4.07
C VAL A 97 5.38 10.84 3.67
N CYS A 98 4.06 11.04 3.67
CA CYS A 98 3.11 10.01 3.28
C CYS A 98 3.35 9.52 1.84
N ARG A 99 3.57 10.43 0.89
CA ARG A 99 3.82 10.09 -0.52
C ARG A 99 5.12 9.33 -0.71
N THR A 100 6.17 9.71 0.03
CA THR A 100 7.47 9.03 0.00
C THR A 100 7.35 7.61 0.55
N ILE A 101 6.67 7.43 1.69
CA ILE A 101 6.40 6.12 2.27
C ILE A 101 5.63 5.24 1.29
N SER A 102 4.58 5.76 0.65
CA SER A 102 3.81 5.01 -0.35
C SER A 102 4.62 4.63 -1.58
N PHE A 103 5.47 5.52 -2.08
CA PHE A 103 6.35 5.21 -3.21
C PHE A 103 7.31 4.07 -2.89
N PHE A 104 8.10 4.20 -1.83
CA PHE A 104 9.06 3.17 -1.43
C PHE A 104 8.37 1.86 -1.04
N GLY A 105 7.25 1.95 -0.33
CA GLY A 105 6.42 0.82 0.04
C GLY A 105 5.94 0.01 -1.15
N MET A 106 5.37 0.67 -2.17
CA MET A 106 4.98 0.02 -3.42
C MET A 106 6.17 -0.61 -4.16
N MET A 107 7.30 0.10 -4.23
CA MET A 107 8.50 -0.42 -4.89
C MET A 107 8.99 -1.71 -4.23
N VAL A 108 9.06 -1.73 -2.89
CA VAL A 108 9.45 -2.92 -2.12
C VAL A 108 8.43 -4.05 -2.31
N ALA A 109 7.14 -3.76 -2.25
CA ALA A 109 6.09 -4.75 -2.49
C ALA A 109 6.18 -5.36 -3.91
N ALA A 110 6.44 -4.54 -4.92
CA ALA A 110 6.62 -5.00 -6.30
C ALA A 110 7.83 -5.93 -6.43
N ILE A 111 8.98 -5.57 -5.84
CA ILE A 111 10.18 -6.41 -5.85
C ILE A 111 9.91 -7.75 -5.15
N LEU A 112 9.29 -7.73 -3.97
CA LEU A 112 8.98 -8.93 -3.19
C LEU A 112 7.94 -9.84 -3.84
N ALA A 113 7.04 -9.29 -4.67
CA ALA A 113 6.11 -10.08 -5.46
C ALA A 113 6.78 -10.64 -6.73
N PHE A 114 7.67 -9.86 -7.36
CA PHE A 114 8.34 -10.22 -8.60
C PHE A 114 9.37 -11.35 -8.42
N VAL A 115 10.25 -11.25 -7.42
CA VAL A 115 11.36 -12.21 -7.22
C VAL A 115 10.86 -13.67 -7.08
N PRO A 116 9.85 -13.98 -6.25
CA PRO A 116 9.28 -15.32 -6.17
C PRO A 116 8.70 -15.84 -7.47
N GLY A 117 7.99 -14.98 -8.21
CA GLY A 117 7.42 -15.33 -9.52
C GLY A 117 8.49 -15.65 -10.56
N PHE A 118 9.55 -14.83 -10.60
CA PHE A 118 10.69 -15.04 -11.51
C PHE A 118 11.46 -16.31 -11.19
N LEU A 119 11.76 -16.57 -9.92
CA LEU A 119 12.47 -17.78 -9.50
C LEU A 119 11.65 -19.05 -9.77
N TYR A 120 10.34 -19.01 -9.48
CA TYR A 120 9.44 -20.12 -9.79
C TYR A 120 9.43 -20.41 -11.29
N TYR A 121 9.24 -19.39 -12.13
CA TYR A 121 9.27 -19.53 -13.59
C TYR A 121 10.57 -20.20 -14.05
N ARG A 122 11.73 -19.70 -13.60
CA ARG A 122 13.03 -20.23 -13.97
C ARG A 122 13.20 -21.70 -13.58
N TRP A 123 12.75 -22.10 -12.39
CA TRP A 123 12.85 -23.49 -11.94
C TRP A 123 11.93 -24.46 -12.68
N THR A 124 10.85 -23.96 -13.28
CA THR A 124 9.90 -24.78 -14.04
C THR A 124 10.17 -24.81 -15.55
N SER A 125 11.01 -23.90 -16.06
CA SER A 125 11.37 -23.79 -17.47
C SER A 125 12.67 -24.52 -17.83
N GLU A 126 13.42 -25.01 -16.84
CA GLU A 126 14.59 -25.88 -16.99
C GLU A 126 14.15 -27.35 -16.94
#